data_AF-A0A2S7HW34-F1
#
_entry.id   AF-A0A2S7HW34-F1
#
_cell.length_a   1.000
_cell.length_b   1.000
_cell.length_c   1.000
_cell.angle_alpha   90.00
_cell.angle_beta   90.00
_cell.angle_gamma   90.00
#
_symmetry.space_group_name_H-M   'P 1'
#
loop_
_entity.id
_entity.type
_entity.pdbx_description
1 polymer ?
#
loop_
_entity_poly.entity_id
_entity_poly.type
_entity_poly.pdbx_seq_one_letter_code
_entity_poly.pdbx_strand_id
1 'polypeptide(L)' 'MRVLLAPMEGVLDSLVRELLTEVNDYDLCITEFVRVVDQLLPVKV' A
#
# COMPACT_ATOMS: atom_id res chain seq x y z
N MET A 1 -13.14 3.39 18.70
CA MET A 1 -11.94 2.55 18.49
C MET A 1 -11.52 2.78 17.04
N ARG A 2 -10.22 2.96 16.76
CA ARG A 2 -9.72 3.17 15.38
C ARG A 2 -8.97 1.95 14.90
N VAL A 3 -9.22 1.54 13.65
CA VAL A 3 -8.59 0.40 12.98
C VAL A 3 -7.96 0.90 11.69
N LEU A 4 -6.65 0.67 11.56
CA LEU A 4 -5.87 1.10 10.41
C LEU A 4 -5.37 -0.12 9.65
N LEU A 5 -5.40 -0.02 8.31
CA LEU A 5 -4.80 -1.01 7.44
C LEU A 5 -3.30 -0.70 7.30
N ALA A 6 -2.46 -1.61 7.80
CA ALA A 6 -1.01 -1.48 7.80
C ALA A 6 -0.43 -1.54 6.38
N PRO A 7 0.74 -0.91 6.12
CA PRO A 7 1.41 -1.04 4.83
C PRO A 7 2.10 -2.42 4.73
N MET A 8 1.90 -3.12 3.61
CA MET A 8 2.58 -4.38 3.30
C MET A 8 3.01 -4.38 1.83
N GLU A 9 4.31 -4.17 1.57
CA GLU A 9 4.89 -4.16 0.22
C GLU A 9 4.66 -5.50 -0.48
N GLY A 10 4.18 -5.46 -1.73
CA GLY A 10 3.92 -6.64 -2.56
C GLY A 10 2.69 -7.45 -2.15
N VAL A 11 1.91 -6.98 -1.17
CA VAL A 11 0.70 -7.66 -0.69
C VAL A 11 -0.51 -6.73 -0.75
N LEU A 12 -0.42 -5.57 -0.11
CA LEU A 12 -1.52 -4.62 -0.03
C LEU A 12 -1.38 -3.54 -1.11
N ASP A 13 -1.43 -3.96 -2.37
CA ASP A 13 -1.47 -3.07 -3.52
C ASP A 13 -2.83 -2.35 -3.63
N SER A 14 -3.03 -1.53 -4.67
CA SER A 14 -4.30 -0.80 -4.83
C SER A 14 -5.52 -1.71 -4.97
N LEU A 15 -5.37 -2.87 -5.61
CA LEU A 15 -6.47 -3.79 -5.88
C LEU A 15 -6.90 -4.50 -4.59
N VAL A 16 -5.93 -5.00 -3.82
CA VAL A 16 -6.23 -5.67 -2.55
C VAL A 16 -6.80 -4.68 -1.53
N ARG A 17 -6.30 -3.44 -1.51
CA ARG A 17 -6.87 -2.39 -0.64
C ARG A 17 -8.33 -2.11 -1.00
N GLU A 18 -8.67 -2.00 -2.28
CA GLU A 18 -10.05 -1.80 -2.74
C GLU A 18 -10.98 -2.91 -2.21
N LEU A 19 -10.61 -4.18 -2.43
CA LEU A 19 -11.37 -5.34 -1.97
C LEU A 19 -11.54 -5.38 -0.44
N LEU A 20 -10.48 -5.09 0.31
CA LEU A 20 -10.53 -5.12 1.77
C LEU A 20 -11.33 -3.96 2.37
N THR A 21 -11.29 -2.78 1.75
CA THR A 21 -12.08 -1.62 2.18
C THR A 21 -13.56 -1.73 1.83
N GLU A 22 -13.92 -2.53 0.81
CA GLU A 22 -15.32 -2.79 0.48
C GLU A 22 -16.02 -3.66 1.54
N VAL A 23 -15.27 -4.55 2.19
CA VAL A 23 -15.83 -5.56 3.13
C VAL A 23 -15.45 -5.33 4.60
N ASN A 24 -14.67 -4.28 4.93
CA ASN A 24 -14.28 -3.95 6.31
C ASN A 24 -14.33 -2.44 6.58
N ASP A 25 -14.55 -2.08 7.84
CA ASP A 25 -14.55 -0.69 8.32
C ASP A 25 -13.15 -0.24 8.78
N TYR A 26 -12.27 0.09 7.82
CA TYR A 26 -10.97 0.72 8.11
C TYR A 26 -11.10 2.25 8.13
N ASP A 27 -10.52 2.90 9.15
CA ASP A 27 -10.49 4.37 9.23
C ASP A 27 -9.44 5.00 8.29
N LEU A 28 -8.37 4.25 8.00
CA LEU A 28 -7.25 4.71 7.17
C LEU A 28 -6.47 3.52 6.60
N CYS A 29 -6.01 3.68 5.37
CA CYS A 29 -5.08 2.76 4.72
C CYS A 29 -3.75 3.46 4.45
N ILE A 30 -2.64 2.76 4.69
CA ILE A 30 -1.30 3.24 4.34
C ILE A 30 -0.84 2.54 3.06
N THR A 31 -0.26 3.29 2.13
CA THR A 31 0.26 2.72 0.88
C THR A 31 1.51 1.89 1.12
N GLU A 32 1.90 1.11 0.12
CA GLU A 32 3.26 0.56 0.04
C GLU A 32 4.30 1.70 0.11
N PHE A 33 5.53 1.36 0.51
CA PHE A 33 6.54 2.41 0.68
C PHE A 33 6.92 3.01 -0.68
N VAL A 34 7.15 4.32 -0.67
CA VAL A 34 7.78 5.02 -1.80
C VAL A 34 9.25 5.22 -1.44
N ARG A 35 10.15 4.59 -2.19
CA ARG A 35 11.59 4.74 -1.97
C ARG A 35 12.06 6.09 -2.53
N VAL A 36 12.33 7.03 -1.64
CA VAL A 36 12.90 8.34 -1.99
C VAL A 36 14.43 8.27 -1.96
N VAL A 37 15.06 8.46 -3.14
CA VAL A 37 16.51 8.52 -3.37
C VAL A 37 16.81 9.39 -4.59
N ASP A 38 18.06 9.84 -4.73
CA ASP A 38 18.54 10.63 -5.88
C ASP A 38 19.02 9.77 -7.07
N GLN A 39 18.72 8.46 -7.05
CA GLN A 39 19.16 7.49 -8.05
C GLN A 39 17.98 6.91 -8.84
N LEU A 40 18.12 6.87 -10.18
CA LEU A 40 17.14 6.23 -11.06
C LEU A 40 17.20 4.70 -10.97
N LEU A 41 16.06 4.04 -11.19
CA LEU A 41 16.01 2.59 -11.34
C LEU A 41 16.79 2.14 -12.59
N PRO A 42 17.39 0.93 -12.59
CA PRO A 42 18.01 0.37 -13.78
C PRO A 42 17.02 0.24 -14.94
N VAL A 43 17.52 0.28 -16.17
CA VAL A 43 16.68 -0.06 -17.34
C VAL A 43 16.18 -1.48 -17.17
N LYS A 44 14.86 -1.66 -17.27
CA LYS A 44 14.24 -2.99 -17.21
C LYS A 44 14.77 -3.83 -18.37
N VAL A 45 15.33 -5.00 -18.07
CA VAL A 45 15.79 -6.00 -19.04
C VAL A 45 14.60 -6.81 -19.53
#